data_AF-G2NVM8-F1
#
_entry.id   AF-G2NVM8-F1
#
_cell.length_a   1.000
_cell.length_b   1.000
_cell.length_c   1.000
_cell.angle_alpha   90.00
_cell.angle_beta   90.00
_cell.angle_gamma   90.00
#
_symmetry.space_group_name_H-M   'P 1'
#
loop_
_entity.id
_entity.type
_entity.pdbx_description
1 polymer ?
#
loop_
_entity_poly.entity_id
_entity_poly.type
_entity_poly.pdbx_seq_one_letter_code
_entity_poly.pdbx_strand_id
1 'polypeptide(L)'
;MFIIREINVRPALRAAAALALTSALLVTGTVTSMAGSDNSADHLTTWAVAPQKSVTPQTDEQDAYNQAHGRPLPTPELLQPTLDSELRPYHAKPKNSLHGNYQCGASDVLADLSKKWIKEFEKQYPKVHISVDPPYAGSLGALELIKGNLDCVFVSRELKPTDIQGFHDAFGYDPLSVPISGGSYRHYGFLDSVSLIVNKDNPLDKLSFEQLDAALSTTRNRGGKAATTWGDLGATGKWADKPIHIVGLQPWNGFEEFVRQRVLNADDKRGEWRPGTADGSTPADPAVHWEKTVFNIAKDVKDDPYAIGYTGMAYVDQAVKILSLSERTGGPAYAPTYENVAAAAYPLSRVTYFNVNKRPGKQLDPVMEELMRFILSKQGQQVVGKQQVFLPFRSGQAADSLKLLDTAP
;
A
#
# COMPACT_ATOMS: atom_id res chain seq x y z
N MET A 1 -45.57 67.55 25.25
CA MET A 1 -46.45 68.68 24.86
C MET A 1 -46.50 68.70 23.34
N PHE A 2 -47.69 68.48 22.74
CA PHE A 2 -48.12 68.78 21.36
C PHE A 2 -47.25 68.27 20.17
N ILE A 3 -47.77 67.53 19.16
CA ILE A 3 -48.71 67.94 18.08
C ILE A 3 -48.02 68.98 17.14
N ILE A 4 -47.95 68.85 15.79
CA ILE A 4 -48.48 67.84 14.82
C ILE A 4 -48.00 68.16 13.38
N ARG A 5 -48.14 67.21 12.42
CA ARG A 5 -48.27 67.38 10.94
C ARG A 5 -47.14 68.07 10.13
N GLU A 6 -47.08 68.00 8.79
CA GLU A 6 -47.53 67.07 7.71
C GLU A 6 -47.15 67.70 6.35
N ILE A 7 -47.45 67.03 5.23
CA ILE A 7 -47.50 67.53 3.84
C ILE A 7 -46.12 67.65 3.13
N ASN A 8 -45.93 67.34 1.83
CA ASN A 8 -46.51 66.38 0.86
C ASN A 8 -45.64 66.48 -0.44
N VAL A 9 -46.03 65.78 -1.51
CA VAL A 9 -45.63 65.98 -2.93
C VAL A 9 -44.34 65.29 -3.42
N ARG A 10 -44.54 64.08 -3.97
CA ARG A 10 -43.81 63.48 -5.12
C ARG A 10 -44.36 64.11 -6.44
N PRO A 11 -43.76 63.92 -7.66
CA PRO A 11 -42.93 62.78 -8.11
C PRO A 11 -41.80 63.05 -9.13
N ALA A 12 -41.19 61.94 -9.62
CA ALA A 12 -40.50 61.76 -10.91
C ALA A 12 -39.09 62.37 -11.11
N LEU A 13 -38.14 61.74 -11.84
CA LEU A 13 -37.85 60.32 -12.16
C LEU A 13 -36.45 60.25 -12.83
N ARG A 14 -35.54 59.35 -12.38
CA ARG A 14 -34.25 58.98 -13.05
C ARG A 14 -33.22 60.13 -13.20
N ALA A 15 -31.93 59.93 -13.48
CA ALA A 15 -30.93 58.89 -13.16
C ALA A 15 -29.55 59.47 -13.59
N ALA A 16 -28.37 59.08 -13.08
CA ALA A 16 -27.97 58.07 -12.10
C ALA A 16 -26.73 58.58 -11.31
N ALA A 17 -26.27 57.83 -10.30
CA ALA A 17 -24.95 58.01 -9.68
C ALA A 17 -24.33 56.65 -9.34
N ALA A 18 -23.08 56.44 -9.76
CA ALA A 18 -22.35 55.20 -9.49
C ALA A 18 -21.70 55.27 -8.10
N LEU A 19 -21.86 54.21 -7.30
CA LEU A 19 -20.98 53.93 -6.16
C LEU A 19 -20.67 52.44 -6.10
N ALA A 20 -19.40 52.12 -5.84
CA ALA A 20 -18.93 50.75 -5.73
C ALA A 20 -19.41 50.10 -4.42
N LEU A 21 -19.75 48.81 -4.50
CA LEU A 21 -20.08 47.96 -3.36
C LEU A 21 -19.29 46.66 -3.47
N THR A 22 -18.19 46.58 -2.71
CA THR A 22 -17.42 45.36 -2.48
C THR A 22 -18.21 44.42 -1.57
N SER A 23 -18.98 43.52 -2.17
CA SER A 23 -19.77 42.52 -1.46
C SER A 23 -18.91 41.31 -1.08
N ALA A 24 -18.57 41.20 0.21
CA ALA A 24 -17.95 39.98 0.74
C ALA A 24 -19.00 38.87 0.89
N LEU A 25 -18.88 37.81 0.09
CA LEU A 25 -19.71 36.60 0.21
C LEU A 25 -19.01 35.57 1.11
N LEU A 26 -19.42 35.54 2.37
CA LEU A 26 -19.20 34.41 3.27
C LEU A 26 -20.05 33.23 2.81
N VAL A 27 -19.47 32.35 1.99
CA VAL A 27 -20.07 31.04 1.68
C VAL A 27 -19.64 30.06 2.77
N THR A 28 -20.47 29.90 3.80
CA THR A 28 -20.37 28.78 4.76
C THR A 28 -20.85 27.50 4.08
N GLY A 29 -20.04 26.98 3.14
CA GLY A 29 -20.24 25.68 2.55
C GLY A 29 -19.66 24.59 3.46
N THR A 30 -20.52 23.80 4.09
CA THR A 30 -20.09 22.52 4.68
C THR A 30 -19.66 21.60 3.54
N VAL A 31 -18.35 21.52 3.27
CA VAL A 31 -17.80 20.55 2.32
C VAL A 31 -17.86 19.17 2.96
N THR A 32 -19.02 18.53 2.88
CA THR A 32 -19.11 17.07 2.99
C THR A 32 -18.34 16.49 1.82
N SER A 33 -17.12 16.07 2.09
CA SER A 33 -16.29 15.29 1.17
C SER A 33 -16.98 13.96 0.89
N MET A 34 -17.86 13.96 -0.11
CA MET A 34 -18.30 12.75 -0.80
C MET A 34 -17.13 12.29 -1.68
N ALA A 35 -16.13 11.68 -1.06
CA ALA A 35 -15.07 10.96 -1.75
C ALA A 35 -15.69 9.69 -2.36
N GLY A 36 -16.38 9.85 -3.49
CA GLY A 36 -16.77 8.73 -4.33
C GLY A 36 -15.49 8.08 -4.88
N SER A 37 -15.39 6.76 -4.76
CA SER A 37 -14.35 6.01 -5.46
C SER A 37 -14.53 6.23 -6.95
N ASP A 38 -13.54 6.87 -7.59
CA ASP A 38 -13.62 7.14 -9.02
C ASP A 38 -13.37 5.83 -9.79
N ASN A 39 -14.47 5.13 -10.05
CA ASN A 39 -14.49 3.89 -10.83
C ASN A 39 -14.33 4.15 -12.34
N SER A 40 -14.22 5.42 -12.77
CA SER A 40 -14.11 5.80 -14.18
C SER A 40 -12.66 5.86 -14.66
N ALA A 41 -12.09 4.66 -14.86
CA ALA A 41 -10.95 4.50 -15.77
C ALA A 41 -11.31 4.93 -17.22
N ASP A 42 -12.60 5.05 -17.52
CA ASP A 42 -13.11 5.53 -18.80
C ASP A 42 -13.21 7.07 -18.78
N HIS A 43 -12.42 7.73 -19.66
CA HIS A 43 -12.37 9.17 -19.95
C HIS A 43 -11.37 10.08 -19.18
N LEU A 44 -10.42 9.54 -18.42
CA LEU A 44 -9.27 10.33 -17.92
C LEU A 44 -8.24 10.59 -19.03
N THR A 45 -8.45 11.64 -19.83
CA THR A 45 -7.59 12.00 -20.99
C THR A 45 -6.16 12.42 -20.64
N THR A 46 -5.83 12.59 -19.37
CA THR A 46 -4.45 12.76 -18.85
C THR A 46 -4.38 12.27 -17.40
N TRP A 47 -3.57 11.25 -17.12
CA TRP A 47 -3.33 10.79 -15.74
C TRP A 47 -2.49 11.80 -14.96
N ALA A 48 -2.94 12.15 -13.76
CA ALA A 48 -2.46 13.30 -12.99
C ALA A 48 -1.47 12.96 -11.86
N VAL A 49 -0.79 11.81 -11.91
CA VAL A 49 0.37 11.56 -11.05
C VAL A 49 1.61 12.08 -11.76
N ALA A 50 2.05 13.29 -11.39
CA ALA A 50 3.30 13.83 -11.88
C ALA A 50 4.47 12.88 -11.54
N PRO A 51 5.44 12.69 -12.46
CA PRO A 51 6.62 11.88 -12.17
C PRO A 51 7.29 12.31 -10.88
N GLN A 52 7.72 11.33 -10.09
CA GLN A 52 8.49 11.59 -8.88
C GLN A 52 9.86 12.16 -9.23
N LYS A 53 10.50 12.81 -8.27
CA LYS A 53 11.91 13.17 -8.42
C LYS A 53 12.72 11.88 -8.49
N SER A 54 13.64 11.78 -9.45
CA SER A 54 14.59 10.68 -9.50
C SER A 54 15.29 10.52 -8.15
N VAL A 55 15.30 9.29 -7.66
CA VAL A 55 15.90 8.88 -6.38
C VAL A 55 17.12 8.01 -6.67
N THR A 56 18.10 8.07 -5.78
CA THR A 56 19.31 7.23 -5.86
C THR A 56 19.25 6.13 -4.81
N PRO A 57 19.88 4.96 -5.04
CA PRO A 57 20.11 3.96 -4.01
C PRO A 57 20.68 4.56 -2.72
N GLN A 58 20.36 3.94 -1.60
CA GLN A 58 20.94 4.32 -0.31
C GLN A 58 22.41 3.89 -0.25
N THR A 59 23.22 4.63 0.51
CA THR A 59 24.59 4.24 0.79
C THR A 59 24.66 3.28 1.97
N ASP A 60 25.73 2.51 2.08
CA ASP A 60 25.94 1.58 3.21
C ASP A 60 25.88 2.28 4.57
N GLU A 61 26.33 3.54 4.67
CA GLU A 61 26.23 4.35 5.89
C GLU A 61 24.77 4.75 6.21
N GLN A 62 23.96 5.03 5.19
CA GLN A 62 22.53 5.32 5.38
C GLN A 62 21.79 4.06 5.83
N ASP A 63 22.09 2.90 5.27
CA ASP A 63 21.47 1.65 5.68
C ASP A 63 21.91 1.21 7.08
N ALA A 64 23.19 1.36 7.42
CA ALA A 64 23.66 1.15 8.79
C ALA A 64 23.01 2.13 9.79
N TYR A 65 22.82 3.39 9.40
CA TYR A 65 22.10 4.38 10.20
C TYR A 65 20.63 3.95 10.43
N ASN A 66 19.92 3.54 9.38
CA ASN A 66 18.53 3.10 9.47
C ASN A 66 18.38 1.85 10.34
N GLN A 67 19.30 0.89 10.24
CA GLN A 67 19.32 -0.29 11.10
C GLN A 67 19.56 0.06 12.57
N ALA A 68 20.35 1.09 12.87
CA ALA A 68 20.65 1.51 14.25
C ALA A 68 19.58 2.44 14.88
N HIS A 69 18.92 3.29 14.08
CA HIS A 69 18.05 4.36 14.59
C HIS A 69 16.58 4.26 14.16
N GLY A 70 16.28 3.43 13.16
CA GLY A 70 15.03 3.47 12.42
C GLY A 70 15.11 4.49 11.28
N ARG A 71 14.29 4.31 10.25
CA ARG A 71 14.32 5.20 9.10
C ARG A 71 13.68 6.56 9.44
N PRO A 72 14.32 7.69 9.13
CA PRO A 72 13.71 9.01 9.27
C PRO A 72 12.39 9.10 8.49
N LEU A 73 11.35 9.68 9.11
CA LEU A 73 10.07 9.87 8.44
C LEU A 73 10.20 10.92 7.30
N PRO A 74 9.61 10.68 6.12
CA PRO A 74 9.56 11.65 5.04
C PRO A 74 8.63 12.81 5.39
N THR A 75 8.62 13.85 4.55
CA THR A 75 7.55 14.85 4.57
C THR A 75 6.22 14.15 4.24
N PRO A 76 5.17 14.28 5.08
CA PRO A 76 3.88 13.68 4.80
C PRO A 76 3.25 14.16 3.50
N GLU A 77 2.43 13.31 2.87
CA GLU A 77 1.53 13.74 1.79
C GLU A 77 0.58 14.85 2.27
N LEU A 78 0.29 15.80 1.39
CA LEU A 78 -0.67 16.87 1.66
C LEU A 78 -2.09 16.31 1.92
N LEU A 79 -2.44 15.25 1.19
CA LEU A 79 -3.65 14.48 1.43
C LEU A 79 -3.38 13.51 2.59
N GLN A 80 -4.33 13.46 3.52
CA GLN A 80 -4.31 12.59 4.69
C GLN A 80 -5.69 11.97 4.84
N PRO A 81 -5.82 10.68 5.18
CA PRO A 81 -7.08 10.00 5.07
C PRO A 81 -7.89 10.18 6.36
N THR A 82 -9.20 10.39 6.22
CA THR A 82 -10.08 10.32 7.38
C THR A 82 -10.17 8.87 7.86
N LEU A 83 -9.94 8.69 9.16
CA LEU A 83 -10.12 7.40 9.82
C LEU A 83 -11.55 6.88 9.58
N ASP A 84 -11.67 5.60 9.25
CA ASP A 84 -12.95 4.94 9.03
C ASP A 84 -13.84 5.05 10.28
N SER A 85 -15.10 5.46 10.12
CA SER A 85 -16.07 5.54 11.21
C SER A 85 -16.38 4.16 11.79
N GLU A 86 -16.40 3.13 10.93
CA GLU A 86 -16.83 1.76 11.24
C GLU A 86 -15.71 0.89 11.84
N LEU A 87 -14.49 1.43 12.00
CA LEU A 87 -13.45 0.77 12.78
C LEU A 87 -13.94 0.55 14.21
N ARG A 88 -13.86 -0.70 14.67
CA ARG A 88 -14.30 -1.09 16.00
C ARG A 88 -13.46 -0.38 17.07
N PRO A 89 -14.07 0.25 18.08
CA PRO A 89 -13.31 0.82 19.19
C PRO A 89 -12.61 -0.29 19.99
N TYR A 90 -11.43 0.02 20.48
CA TYR A 90 -10.71 -0.81 21.43
C TYR A 90 -11.44 -0.84 22.77
N HIS A 91 -11.64 -2.04 23.32
CA HIS A 91 -12.17 -2.28 24.65
C HIS A 91 -11.12 -3.04 25.46
N ALA A 92 -10.37 -2.31 26.28
CA ALA A 92 -9.34 -2.91 27.12
C ALA A 92 -9.93 -3.91 28.13
N LYS A 93 -9.24 -5.03 28.32
CA LYS A 93 -9.36 -5.91 29.49
C LYS A 93 -8.98 -5.12 30.76
N PRO A 94 -9.29 -5.60 31.98
CA PRO A 94 -8.96 -4.89 33.21
C PRO A 94 -7.47 -4.52 33.28
N LYS A 95 -7.15 -3.27 33.63
CA LYS A 95 -5.80 -2.66 33.58
C LYS A 95 -4.63 -3.49 34.15
N ASN A 96 -4.91 -4.43 35.07
CA ASN A 96 -3.93 -5.29 35.72
C ASN A 96 -4.01 -6.78 35.29
N SER A 97 -4.82 -7.14 34.29
CA SER A 97 -4.98 -8.53 33.84
C SER A 97 -3.82 -9.03 32.99
N LEU A 98 -3.03 -8.12 32.42
CA LEU A 98 -1.86 -8.41 31.60
C LEU A 98 -0.61 -7.85 32.26
N HIS A 99 0.49 -8.60 32.14
CA HIS A 99 1.81 -8.26 32.67
C HIS A 99 2.88 -9.10 31.96
N GLY A 100 4.12 -8.61 31.93
CA GLY A 100 5.26 -9.32 31.33
C GLY A 100 6.28 -8.38 30.73
N ASN A 101 7.45 -8.91 30.38
CA ASN A 101 8.46 -8.22 29.58
C ASN A 101 8.62 -8.99 28.27
N TYR A 102 8.55 -8.28 27.15
CA TYR A 102 8.58 -8.86 25.82
C TYR A 102 9.56 -8.10 24.94
N GLN A 103 10.21 -8.82 24.02
CA GLN A 103 11.18 -8.24 23.09
C GLN A 103 10.70 -8.45 21.66
N CYS A 104 10.59 -7.36 20.90
CA CYS A 104 10.09 -7.40 19.53
C CYS A 104 11.05 -6.75 18.53
N GLY A 105 11.08 -7.29 17.31
CA GLY A 105 11.85 -6.73 16.19
C GLY A 105 10.99 -5.81 15.32
N ALA A 106 11.63 -4.94 14.53
CA ALA A 106 10.94 -4.18 13.49
C ALA A 106 11.80 -4.03 12.22
N SER A 107 11.16 -3.85 11.06
CA SER A 107 11.80 -3.15 9.94
C SER A 107 12.17 -1.71 10.35
N ASP A 108 13.25 -1.18 9.82
CA ASP A 108 13.69 0.22 9.97
C ASP A 108 12.57 1.23 9.69
N VAL A 109 11.78 1.01 8.63
CA VAL A 109 10.62 1.85 8.26
C VAL A 109 9.48 1.80 9.28
N LEU A 110 9.45 0.80 10.17
CA LEU A 110 8.40 0.59 11.18
C LEU A 110 8.83 0.96 12.60
N ALA A 111 10.10 1.29 12.84
CA ALA A 111 10.65 1.54 14.17
C ALA A 111 9.93 2.67 14.95
N ASP A 112 9.50 3.73 14.26
CA ASP A 112 8.70 4.81 14.85
C ASP A 112 7.26 4.37 15.15
N LEU A 113 6.61 3.69 14.20
CA LEU A 113 5.20 3.32 14.30
C LEU A 113 4.96 2.22 15.35
N SER A 114 5.83 1.21 15.42
CA SER A 114 5.77 0.16 16.45
C SER A 114 5.89 0.72 17.86
N LYS A 115 6.86 1.61 18.10
CA LYS A 115 7.04 2.30 19.38
C LYS A 115 5.86 3.18 19.74
N LYS A 116 5.23 3.86 18.78
CA LYS A 116 4.00 4.63 19.02
C LYS A 116 2.82 3.73 19.39
N TRP A 117 2.63 2.59 18.74
CA TRP A 117 1.59 1.63 19.13
C TRP A 117 1.82 1.09 20.56
N ILE A 118 3.03 0.60 20.85
CA ILE A 118 3.41 0.07 22.16
C ILE A 118 3.18 1.12 23.26
N LYS A 119 3.64 2.37 23.04
CA LYS A 119 3.46 3.46 24.00
C LYS A 119 1.98 3.77 24.32
N GLU A 120 1.06 3.62 23.36
CA GLU A 120 -0.37 3.79 23.62
C GLU A 120 -1.01 2.54 24.28
N PHE A 121 -0.49 1.36 23.98
CA PHE A 121 -0.89 0.08 24.59
C PHE A 121 -0.50 -0.03 26.07
N GLU A 122 0.75 0.29 26.42
CA GLU A 122 1.26 0.24 27.80
C GLU A 122 0.54 1.21 28.76
N LYS A 123 -0.09 2.28 28.24
CA LYS A 123 -0.99 3.14 29.06
C LYS A 123 -2.22 2.37 29.56
N GLN A 124 -2.70 1.41 28.78
CA GLN A 124 -3.81 0.52 29.15
C GLN A 124 -3.33 -0.58 30.09
N TYR A 125 -2.11 -1.11 29.89
CA TYR A 125 -1.52 -2.21 30.67
C TYR A 125 -0.12 -1.85 31.19
N PRO A 126 0.01 -1.05 32.28
CA PRO A 126 1.29 -0.51 32.75
C PRO A 126 2.21 -1.55 33.42
N LYS A 127 1.80 -2.82 33.48
CA LYS A 127 2.63 -3.96 33.93
C LYS A 127 3.19 -4.77 32.77
N VAL A 128 2.84 -4.40 31.53
CA VAL A 128 3.44 -4.92 30.32
C VAL A 128 4.55 -3.95 29.91
N HIS A 129 5.70 -4.49 29.54
CA HIS A 129 6.81 -3.77 28.93
C HIS A 129 7.20 -4.47 27.62
N ILE A 130 7.20 -3.75 26.50
CA ILE A 130 7.56 -4.30 25.20
C ILE A 130 8.68 -3.44 24.60
N SER A 131 9.87 -4.02 24.43
CA SER A 131 10.97 -3.31 23.77
C SER A 131 10.98 -3.56 22.27
N VAL A 132 11.41 -2.55 21.50
CA VAL A 132 11.71 -2.65 20.07
C VAL A 132 13.04 -1.97 19.83
N ASP A 133 14.09 -2.77 19.97
CA ASP A 133 15.47 -2.31 19.99
C ASP A 133 16.18 -2.58 18.66
N PRO A 134 17.22 -1.81 18.31
CA PRO A 134 18.02 -2.10 17.12
C PRO A 134 18.80 -3.42 17.28
N PRO A 135 19.15 -4.10 16.18
CA PRO A 135 19.02 -3.64 14.79
C PRO A 135 17.59 -3.78 14.24
N TYR A 136 17.09 -2.74 13.57
CA TYR A 136 15.78 -2.76 12.90
C TYR A 136 15.85 -3.50 11.55
N ALA A 137 16.28 -4.75 11.60
CA ALA A 137 16.46 -5.63 10.45
C ALA A 137 15.28 -6.59 10.32
N GLY A 138 14.13 -6.10 9.87
CA GLY A 138 12.91 -6.89 9.69
C GLY A 138 13.08 -8.14 8.80
N SER A 139 14.12 -8.17 7.95
CA SER A 139 14.52 -9.36 7.18
C SER A 139 15.08 -10.52 8.00
N LEU A 140 15.57 -10.26 9.22
CA LEU A 140 16.04 -11.28 10.17
C LEU A 140 14.92 -11.73 11.13
N GLY A 141 13.75 -11.11 11.07
CA GLY A 141 12.66 -11.32 12.02
C GLY A 141 12.26 -12.78 12.21
N ALA A 142 12.00 -13.50 11.11
CA ALA A 142 11.65 -14.92 11.17
C ALA A 142 12.76 -15.77 11.80
N LEU A 143 14.03 -15.47 11.53
CA LEU A 143 15.17 -16.17 12.10
C LEU A 143 15.28 -15.96 13.63
N GLU A 144 15.00 -14.75 14.11
CA GLU A 144 15.02 -14.46 15.55
C GLU A 144 13.79 -15.02 16.29
N LEU A 145 12.63 -15.12 15.62
CA LEU A 145 11.48 -15.89 16.12
C LEU A 145 11.80 -17.39 16.23
N ILE A 146 12.55 -17.96 15.27
CA ILE A 146 13.01 -19.37 15.31
C ILE A 146 13.95 -19.61 16.50
N LYS A 147 14.86 -18.67 16.77
CA LYS A 147 15.77 -18.74 17.91
C LYS A 147 15.07 -18.55 19.27
N GLY A 148 13.85 -18.02 19.28
CA GLY A 148 13.16 -17.61 20.52
C GLY A 148 13.76 -16.35 21.17
N ASN A 149 14.48 -15.54 20.40
CA ASN A 149 15.08 -14.28 20.87
C ASN A 149 14.09 -13.11 20.84
N LEU A 150 12.99 -13.25 20.11
CA LEU A 150 11.91 -12.26 20.00
C LEU A 150 10.57 -12.95 20.19
N ASP A 151 9.63 -12.23 20.81
CA ASP A 151 8.23 -12.62 20.95
C ASP A 151 7.39 -12.22 19.72
N CYS A 152 7.75 -11.09 19.08
CA CYS A 152 7.05 -10.58 17.90
C CYS A 152 7.95 -9.81 16.91
N VAL A 153 7.50 -9.66 15.66
CA VAL A 153 8.20 -8.84 14.66
C VAL A 153 7.23 -8.03 13.79
N PHE A 154 7.41 -6.70 13.79
CA PHE A 154 6.78 -5.77 12.87
C PHE A 154 7.54 -5.73 11.54
N VAL A 155 6.96 -6.19 10.42
CA VAL A 155 7.65 -6.22 9.12
C VAL A 155 6.89 -5.44 8.05
N SER A 156 7.67 -4.84 7.16
CA SER A 156 7.20 -4.05 6.02
C SER A 156 7.12 -4.86 4.73
N ARG A 157 6.97 -6.18 4.81
CA ARG A 157 6.80 -7.07 3.65
C ARG A 157 6.22 -8.40 4.09
N GLU A 158 5.66 -9.12 3.14
CA GLU A 158 5.40 -10.54 3.21
C GLU A 158 6.70 -11.30 3.57
N LEU A 159 6.59 -12.35 4.38
CA LEU A 159 7.72 -13.25 4.67
C LEU A 159 8.21 -13.92 3.37
N LYS A 160 9.51 -14.16 3.24
CA LYS A 160 10.04 -14.86 2.05
C LYS A 160 9.56 -16.31 2.08
N PRO A 161 9.45 -16.99 0.93
CA PRO A 161 9.30 -18.44 0.90
C PRO A 161 10.36 -19.16 1.75
N THR A 162 11.60 -18.66 1.80
CA THR A 162 12.67 -19.18 2.67
C THR A 162 12.48 -18.87 4.15
N ASP A 163 11.88 -17.73 4.49
CA ASP A 163 11.58 -17.34 5.88
C ASP A 163 10.49 -18.28 6.44
N ILE A 164 9.47 -18.58 5.62
CA ILE A 164 8.38 -19.51 5.94
C ILE A 164 8.90 -20.94 6.03
N GLN A 165 9.63 -21.42 5.02
CA GLN A 165 10.19 -22.78 5.02
C GLN A 165 11.12 -23.01 6.21
N GLY A 166 12.04 -22.08 6.51
CA GLY A 166 12.94 -22.23 7.66
C GLY A 166 12.21 -22.26 9.01
N PHE A 167 11.08 -21.55 9.12
CA PHE A 167 10.23 -21.60 10.32
C PHE A 167 9.44 -22.93 10.39
N HIS A 168 8.93 -23.40 9.25
CA HIS A 168 8.27 -24.70 9.13
C HIS A 168 9.21 -25.86 9.47
N ASP A 169 10.45 -25.84 8.97
CA ASP A 169 11.48 -26.85 9.24
C ASP A 169 11.84 -26.89 10.74
N ALA A 170 11.78 -25.74 11.43
CA ALA A 170 12.09 -25.63 12.86
C ALA A 170 10.94 -26.09 13.78
N PHE A 171 9.68 -25.88 13.39
CA PHE A 171 8.53 -26.07 14.29
C PHE A 171 7.42 -27.01 13.79
N GLY A 172 7.38 -27.33 12.49
CA GLY A 172 6.34 -28.14 11.84
C GLY A 172 5.05 -27.38 11.50
N TYR A 173 5.11 -26.04 11.44
CA TYR A 173 4.01 -25.14 11.08
C TYR A 173 4.56 -23.76 10.72
N ASP A 174 3.75 -22.95 10.05
CA ASP A 174 4.12 -21.61 9.57
C ASP A 174 3.90 -20.54 10.66
N PRO A 175 4.64 -19.41 10.64
CA PRO A 175 4.44 -18.33 11.60
C PRO A 175 3.12 -17.61 11.34
N LEU A 176 2.43 -17.18 12.40
CA LEU A 176 1.22 -16.36 12.24
C LEU A 176 1.63 -14.94 11.84
N SER A 177 1.33 -14.57 10.60
CA SER A 177 1.57 -13.25 10.02
C SER A 177 0.24 -12.51 9.82
N VAL A 178 -0.02 -11.49 10.63
CA VAL A 178 -1.27 -10.71 10.60
C VAL A 178 -1.02 -9.34 9.97
N PRO A 179 -1.73 -8.94 8.90
CA PRO A 179 -1.68 -7.57 8.40
C PRO A 179 -2.15 -6.58 9.48
N ILE A 180 -1.49 -5.42 9.64
CA ILE A 180 -1.78 -4.47 10.73
C ILE A 180 -1.95 -3.00 10.32
N SER A 181 -1.39 -2.59 9.18
CA SER A 181 -1.64 -1.28 8.57
C SER A 181 -1.48 -1.34 7.06
N GLY A 182 -2.00 -0.34 6.35
CA GLY A 182 -1.59 -0.10 4.97
C GLY A 182 -0.11 0.26 4.89
N GLY A 183 0.43 0.16 3.68
CA GLY A 183 1.71 0.75 3.30
C GLY A 183 1.66 2.28 3.28
N SER A 184 2.69 2.87 2.69
CA SER A 184 2.71 4.26 2.26
C SER A 184 2.15 4.40 0.85
N TYR A 185 1.88 5.63 0.40
CA TYR A 185 1.45 5.87 -0.97
C TYR A 185 2.62 5.73 -1.96
N ARG A 186 3.57 6.67 -1.92
CA ARG A 186 4.70 6.81 -2.86
C ARG A 186 5.99 7.32 -2.19
N HIS A 187 6.15 7.06 -0.89
CA HIS A 187 7.29 7.55 -0.14
C HIS A 187 8.55 6.69 -0.44
N TYR A 188 9.59 7.31 -1.01
CA TYR A 188 10.85 6.62 -1.30
C TYR A 188 11.44 5.95 -0.05
N GLY A 189 11.83 4.69 -0.18
CA GLY A 189 12.41 3.92 0.90
C GLY A 189 11.41 3.56 2.01
N PHE A 190 10.12 3.73 1.78
CA PHE A 190 9.04 3.19 2.60
C PHE A 190 8.25 2.15 1.80
N LEU A 191 7.17 1.64 2.38
CA LEU A 191 6.37 0.59 1.77
C LEU A 191 5.35 1.16 0.78
N ASP A 192 5.81 1.70 -0.36
CA ASP A 192 4.95 2.31 -1.36
C ASP A 192 4.05 1.31 -2.10
N SER A 193 2.99 1.83 -2.74
CA SER A 193 2.09 1.01 -3.57
C SER A 193 2.78 0.62 -4.87
N VAL A 194 2.53 -0.60 -5.36
CA VAL A 194 3.15 -1.10 -6.59
C VAL A 194 2.22 -0.86 -7.77
N SER A 195 2.75 -0.49 -8.92
CA SER A 195 1.96 -0.14 -10.09
C SER A 195 2.50 -0.73 -11.37
N LEU A 196 1.58 -1.11 -12.26
CA LEU A 196 1.89 -1.52 -13.62
C LEU A 196 2.00 -0.28 -14.49
N ILE A 197 3.12 -0.14 -15.16
CA ILE A 197 3.43 0.95 -16.07
C ILE A 197 3.65 0.42 -17.48
N VAL A 198 3.31 1.24 -18.47
CA VAL A 198 3.49 0.98 -19.89
C VAL A 198 4.01 2.24 -20.56
N ASN A 199 4.51 2.12 -21.79
CA ASN A 199 4.87 3.29 -22.58
C ASN A 199 3.70 4.28 -22.69
N LYS A 200 3.99 5.59 -22.63
CA LYS A 200 2.97 6.66 -22.67
C LYS A 200 2.00 6.56 -23.87
N ASP A 201 2.45 5.99 -24.99
CA ASP A 201 1.68 5.90 -26.23
C ASP A 201 0.84 4.60 -26.34
N ASN A 202 0.90 3.72 -25.34
CA ASN A 202 0.10 2.50 -25.27
C ASN A 202 -1.41 2.83 -25.17
N PRO A 203 -2.28 2.19 -25.98
CA PRO A 203 -3.69 2.56 -26.06
C PRO A 203 -4.53 2.03 -24.89
N LEU A 204 -4.00 1.14 -24.05
CA LEU A 204 -4.71 0.62 -22.89
C LEU A 204 -4.55 1.57 -21.69
N ASP A 205 -5.64 1.76 -20.96
CA ASP A 205 -5.68 2.53 -19.69
C ASP A 205 -5.95 1.64 -18.48
N LYS A 206 -6.36 0.38 -18.70
CA LYS A 206 -6.63 -0.61 -17.66
C LYS A 206 -6.30 -2.03 -18.10
N LEU A 207 -5.91 -2.87 -17.14
CA LEU A 207 -5.78 -4.33 -17.29
C LEU A 207 -6.38 -5.06 -16.08
N SER A 208 -6.88 -6.27 -16.28
CA SER A 208 -7.25 -7.16 -15.18
C SER A 208 -6.09 -8.06 -14.73
N PHE A 209 -6.20 -8.68 -13.55
CA PHE A 209 -5.23 -9.65 -13.08
C PHE A 209 -5.14 -10.90 -13.95
N GLU A 210 -6.23 -11.37 -14.58
CA GLU A 210 -6.15 -12.49 -15.54
C GLU A 210 -5.42 -12.09 -16.83
N GLN A 211 -5.60 -10.85 -17.30
CA GLN A 211 -4.85 -10.31 -18.45
C GLN A 211 -3.35 -10.17 -18.13
N LEU A 212 -3.01 -9.73 -16.92
CA LEU A 212 -1.62 -9.63 -16.48
C LEU A 212 -0.98 -11.01 -16.29
N ASP A 213 -1.66 -11.97 -15.65
CA ASP A 213 -1.19 -13.36 -15.53
C ASP A 213 -0.99 -14.02 -16.91
N ALA A 214 -1.92 -13.79 -17.85
CA ALA A 214 -1.81 -14.23 -19.24
C ALA A 214 -0.55 -13.70 -19.96
N ALA A 215 -0.16 -12.45 -19.70
CA ALA A 215 1.00 -11.81 -20.32
C ALA A 215 2.34 -12.15 -19.64
N LEU A 216 2.34 -12.19 -18.30
CA LEU A 216 3.54 -12.21 -17.48
C LEU A 216 4.00 -13.62 -17.09
N SER A 217 3.16 -14.65 -17.24
CA SER A 217 3.36 -15.96 -16.61
C SER A 217 3.34 -17.17 -17.56
N THR A 218 4.03 -18.22 -17.12
CA THR A 218 4.01 -19.54 -17.77
C THR A 218 2.89 -20.42 -17.24
N THR A 219 2.49 -20.23 -15.97
CA THR A 219 1.47 -21.02 -15.26
C THR A 219 0.04 -20.66 -15.66
N ARG A 220 -0.26 -19.36 -15.77
CA ARG A 220 -1.60 -18.78 -15.98
C ARG A 220 -2.64 -19.36 -15.02
N ASN A 221 -2.39 -19.23 -13.72
CA ASN A 221 -3.23 -19.80 -12.67
C ASN A 221 -4.64 -19.18 -12.68
N ARG A 222 -4.79 -17.95 -13.15
CA ARG A 222 -6.08 -17.26 -13.38
C ARG A 222 -6.78 -17.65 -14.68
N GLY A 223 -6.18 -18.55 -15.47
CA GLY A 223 -6.71 -19.07 -16.72
C GLY A 223 -6.39 -18.21 -17.95
N GLY A 224 -7.10 -18.47 -19.04
CA GLY A 224 -6.86 -17.82 -20.33
C GLY A 224 -5.74 -18.46 -21.16
N LYS A 225 -5.49 -17.87 -22.34
CA LYS A 225 -4.36 -18.22 -23.21
C LYS A 225 -3.16 -17.33 -22.85
N ALA A 226 -1.95 -17.76 -23.20
CA ALA A 226 -0.79 -16.89 -23.12
C ALA A 226 -0.98 -15.67 -24.05
N ALA A 227 -0.75 -14.48 -23.52
CA ALA A 227 -0.74 -13.23 -24.27
C ALA A 227 0.71 -12.92 -24.66
N THR A 228 1.00 -12.90 -25.96
CA THR A 228 2.33 -12.55 -26.49
C THR A 228 2.29 -11.23 -27.25
N THR A 229 1.10 -10.75 -27.61
CA THR A 229 0.86 -9.48 -28.29
C THR A 229 -0.09 -8.58 -27.50
N TRP A 230 0.02 -7.27 -27.70
CA TRP A 230 -0.92 -6.31 -27.10
C TRP A 230 -2.37 -6.52 -27.55
N GLY A 231 -2.60 -7.13 -28.73
CA GLY A 231 -3.94 -7.53 -29.19
C GLY A 231 -4.58 -8.62 -28.32
N ASP A 232 -3.79 -9.54 -27.76
CA ASP A 232 -4.28 -10.54 -26.80
C ASP A 232 -4.82 -9.90 -25.51
N LEU A 233 -4.34 -8.69 -25.19
CA LEU A 233 -4.81 -7.86 -24.06
C LEU A 233 -5.90 -6.84 -24.46
N GLY A 234 -6.40 -6.91 -25.70
CA GLY A 234 -7.47 -6.04 -26.20
C GLY A 234 -7.02 -4.73 -26.84
N ALA A 235 -5.71 -4.52 -27.08
CA ALA A 235 -5.26 -3.37 -27.85
C ALA A 235 -5.64 -3.51 -29.34
N THR A 236 -5.95 -2.38 -29.99
CA THR A 236 -6.44 -2.36 -31.37
C THR A 236 -5.54 -1.55 -32.31
N GLY A 237 -5.77 -1.67 -33.63
CA GLY A 237 -5.06 -0.89 -34.64
C GLY A 237 -3.56 -1.22 -34.67
N LYS A 238 -2.69 -0.20 -34.72
CA LYS A 238 -1.23 -0.35 -34.86
C LYS A 238 -0.53 -1.14 -33.73
N TRP A 239 -1.24 -1.42 -32.63
CA TRP A 239 -0.76 -2.15 -31.47
C TRP A 239 -1.18 -3.63 -31.47
N ALA A 240 -2.21 -4.02 -32.21
CA ALA A 240 -2.82 -5.35 -32.07
C ALA A 240 -1.84 -6.52 -32.34
N ASP A 241 -0.91 -6.33 -33.27
CA ASP A 241 0.12 -7.30 -33.69
C ASP A 241 1.47 -7.11 -32.96
N LYS A 242 1.58 -6.16 -32.04
CA LYS A 242 2.87 -5.79 -31.42
C LYS A 242 3.18 -6.67 -30.21
N PRO A 243 4.43 -7.11 -30.04
CA PRO A 243 4.82 -8.00 -28.95
C PRO A 243 4.61 -7.32 -27.59
N ILE A 244 4.47 -8.10 -26.52
CA ILE A 244 4.57 -7.59 -25.15
C ILE A 244 6.00 -7.84 -24.68
N HIS A 245 6.76 -6.77 -24.44
CA HIS A 245 8.03 -6.84 -23.73
C HIS A 245 7.81 -6.61 -22.23
N ILE A 246 8.50 -7.34 -21.38
CA ILE A 246 8.31 -7.35 -19.93
C ILE A 246 9.57 -6.79 -19.29
N VAL A 247 9.43 -5.74 -18.49
CA VAL A 247 10.48 -5.12 -17.68
C VAL A 247 10.14 -5.34 -16.22
N GLY A 248 10.90 -6.19 -15.53
CA GLY A 248 10.65 -6.53 -14.13
C GLY A 248 11.91 -6.54 -13.28
N LEU A 249 11.76 -6.94 -12.01
CA LEU A 249 12.88 -7.13 -11.09
C LEU A 249 13.27 -8.60 -11.01
N GLN A 250 14.57 -8.86 -11.08
CA GLN A 250 15.12 -10.22 -11.01
C GLN A 250 14.64 -10.96 -9.74
N PRO A 251 14.01 -12.14 -9.87
CA PRO A 251 13.70 -12.98 -8.72
C PRO A 251 15.00 -13.46 -8.02
N TRP A 252 15.07 -13.52 -6.69
CA TRP A 252 14.04 -13.14 -5.72
C TRP A 252 14.14 -11.65 -5.33
N ASN A 253 13.02 -10.91 -5.45
CA ASN A 253 12.94 -9.52 -5.00
C ASN A 253 11.60 -9.23 -4.30
N GLY A 254 11.58 -8.33 -3.30
CA GLY A 254 10.37 -8.02 -2.52
C GLY A 254 9.25 -7.28 -3.26
N PHE A 255 9.55 -6.60 -4.39
CA PHE A 255 8.53 -6.07 -5.30
C PHE A 255 8.02 -7.16 -6.26
N GLU A 256 8.93 -7.99 -6.77
CA GLU A 256 8.63 -9.13 -7.65
C GLU A 256 7.73 -10.15 -6.96
N GLU A 257 8.09 -10.61 -5.76
CA GLU A 257 7.29 -11.55 -4.98
C GLU A 257 5.92 -10.96 -4.61
N PHE A 258 5.82 -9.64 -4.34
CA PHE A 258 4.53 -8.98 -4.12
C PHE A 258 3.63 -9.05 -5.35
N VAL A 259 4.15 -8.67 -6.52
CA VAL A 259 3.38 -8.75 -7.78
C VAL A 259 3.04 -10.19 -8.10
N ARG A 260 3.95 -11.15 -7.83
CA ARG A 260 3.66 -12.58 -7.98
C ARG A 260 2.51 -13.04 -7.10
N GLN A 261 2.55 -12.74 -5.81
CA GLN A 261 1.50 -13.16 -4.87
C GLN A 261 0.13 -12.52 -5.15
N ARG A 262 0.09 -11.28 -5.67
CA ARG A 262 -1.18 -10.61 -6.00
C ARG A 262 -1.71 -10.96 -7.39
N VAL A 263 -0.85 -10.99 -8.40
CA VAL A 263 -1.24 -11.08 -9.82
C VAL A 263 -1.14 -12.51 -10.34
N LEU A 264 -0.08 -13.24 -10.01
CA LEU A 264 0.31 -14.49 -10.67
C LEU A 264 -0.13 -15.75 -9.89
N ASN A 265 -0.26 -15.62 -8.57
CA ASN A 265 -0.92 -16.63 -7.76
C ASN A 265 -2.44 -16.57 -7.94
N ALA A 266 -3.08 -17.74 -7.90
CA ALA A 266 -4.53 -17.88 -7.80
C ALA A 266 -4.84 -19.18 -7.04
N ASP A 267 -5.87 -19.15 -6.20
CA ASP A 267 -6.12 -20.19 -5.20
C ASP A 267 -4.83 -20.52 -4.42
N ASP A 268 -4.59 -21.79 -4.08
CA ASP A 268 -3.36 -22.26 -3.44
C ASP A 268 -2.16 -22.43 -4.41
N LYS A 269 -2.25 -21.94 -5.65
CA LYS A 269 -1.22 -22.13 -6.68
C LYS A 269 -0.30 -20.93 -6.79
N ARG A 270 1.00 -21.17 -6.66
CA ARG A 270 2.05 -20.19 -6.95
C ARG A 270 2.18 -19.98 -8.46
N GLY A 271 2.29 -18.73 -8.89
CA GLY A 271 2.53 -18.37 -10.28
C GLY A 271 4.00 -18.29 -10.62
N GLU A 272 4.37 -18.75 -11.82
CA GLU A 272 5.74 -18.65 -12.34
C GLU A 272 5.81 -17.69 -13.53
N TRP A 273 6.74 -16.73 -13.47
CA TRP A 273 6.97 -15.76 -14.53
C TRP A 273 7.41 -16.44 -15.83
N ARG A 274 7.34 -15.67 -16.93
CA ARG A 274 8.10 -15.98 -18.15
C ARG A 274 9.61 -15.88 -17.85
N PRO A 275 10.42 -16.85 -18.29
CA PRO A 275 11.85 -16.92 -17.97
C PRO A 275 12.63 -15.80 -18.66
N GLY A 276 13.62 -15.18 -18.01
CA GLY A 276 14.43 -14.12 -18.61
C GLY A 276 15.93 -14.32 -18.41
N THR A 277 16.75 -13.92 -19.39
CA THR A 277 18.18 -14.30 -19.47
C THR A 277 18.99 -14.01 -18.19
N ALA A 278 18.65 -12.93 -17.47
CA ALA A 278 19.36 -12.53 -16.25
C ALA A 278 18.96 -13.32 -15.00
N ASP A 279 17.84 -14.07 -14.99
CA ASP A 279 17.45 -14.94 -13.87
C ASP A 279 18.12 -16.34 -13.91
N GLY A 280 18.77 -16.69 -15.02
CA GLY A 280 19.46 -17.97 -15.24
C GLY A 280 18.61 -19.08 -15.86
N SER A 281 17.33 -18.82 -16.14
CA SER A 281 16.42 -19.78 -16.78
C SER A 281 16.82 -20.07 -18.23
N THR A 282 16.59 -21.31 -18.66
CA THR A 282 16.83 -21.76 -20.03
C THR A 282 15.67 -22.65 -20.52
N PRO A 283 15.15 -22.45 -21.75
CA PRO A 283 15.40 -21.29 -22.62
C PRO A 283 14.82 -20.00 -22.01
N ALA A 284 15.54 -18.89 -22.16
CA ALA A 284 15.03 -17.57 -21.80
C ALA A 284 14.04 -17.05 -22.86
N ASP A 285 13.03 -16.33 -22.41
CA ASP A 285 12.12 -15.59 -23.28
C ASP A 285 12.79 -14.25 -23.67
N PRO A 286 13.05 -13.99 -24.96
CA PRO A 286 13.73 -12.78 -25.40
C PRO A 286 12.90 -11.50 -25.17
N ALA A 287 11.61 -11.63 -24.84
CA ALA A 287 10.75 -10.51 -24.47
C ALA A 287 10.83 -10.17 -22.97
N VAL A 288 11.62 -10.87 -22.14
CA VAL A 288 11.73 -10.63 -20.69
C VAL A 288 13.09 -10.01 -20.35
N HIS A 289 13.05 -8.76 -19.85
CA HIS A 289 14.18 -8.03 -19.30
C HIS A 289 14.04 -7.93 -17.78
N TRP A 290 15.05 -8.42 -17.05
CA TRP A 290 15.11 -8.31 -15.58
C TRP A 290 16.16 -7.30 -15.16
N GLU A 291 15.72 -6.24 -14.51
CA GLU A 291 16.58 -5.31 -13.79
C GLU A 291 16.96 -5.87 -12.43
N LYS A 292 18.16 -5.49 -11.95
CA LYS A 292 18.61 -5.83 -10.59
C LYS A 292 18.00 -4.92 -9.53
N THR A 293 17.60 -3.71 -9.91
CA THR A 293 17.10 -2.68 -9.00
C THR A 293 15.96 -1.88 -9.63
N VAL A 294 15.06 -1.39 -8.79
CA VAL A 294 13.81 -0.73 -9.22
C VAL A 294 14.02 0.60 -9.98
N PHE A 295 15.20 1.20 -9.84
CA PHE A 295 15.51 2.55 -10.34
C PHE A 295 15.49 2.69 -11.88
N ASN A 296 15.72 1.60 -12.63
CA ASN A 296 15.75 1.65 -14.10
C ASN A 296 14.39 1.33 -14.76
N ILE A 297 13.47 0.65 -14.05
CA ILE A 297 12.22 0.10 -14.62
C ILE A 297 11.41 1.16 -15.38
N ALA A 298 11.24 2.36 -14.80
CA ALA A 298 10.49 3.45 -15.43
C ALA A 298 11.18 4.04 -16.67
N LYS A 299 12.52 3.99 -16.72
CA LYS A 299 13.33 4.40 -17.87
C LYS A 299 13.20 3.40 -19.02
N ASP A 300 13.29 2.11 -18.73
CA ASP A 300 13.26 1.09 -19.78
C ASP A 300 11.85 0.97 -20.39
N VAL A 301 10.79 1.11 -19.59
CA VAL A 301 9.39 1.19 -20.07
C VAL A 301 9.09 2.46 -20.89
N LYS A 302 9.81 3.56 -20.63
CA LYS A 302 9.73 4.79 -21.44
C LYS A 302 10.45 4.64 -22.78
N ASP A 303 11.61 4.00 -22.78
CA ASP A 303 12.48 3.89 -23.96
C ASP A 303 12.03 2.78 -24.93
N ASP A 304 11.32 1.75 -24.44
CA ASP A 304 10.67 0.72 -25.25
C ASP A 304 9.17 1.02 -25.45
N PRO A 305 8.69 1.24 -26.69
CA PRO A 305 7.27 1.42 -26.98
C PRO A 305 6.38 0.27 -26.51
N TYR A 306 6.86 -0.98 -26.55
CA TYR A 306 6.02 -2.16 -26.34
C TYR A 306 6.16 -2.80 -24.96
N ALA A 307 6.87 -2.13 -24.05
CA ALA A 307 7.11 -2.60 -22.69
C ALA A 307 5.91 -2.43 -21.75
N ILE A 308 5.72 -3.43 -20.89
CA ILE A 308 5.02 -3.37 -19.62
C ILE A 308 6.01 -3.66 -18.50
N GLY A 309 5.92 -2.95 -17.39
CA GLY A 309 6.71 -3.24 -16.20
C GLY A 309 5.99 -2.93 -14.91
N TYR A 310 6.54 -3.39 -13.78
CA TYR A 310 6.01 -3.11 -12.45
C TYR A 310 7.05 -2.39 -11.58
N THR A 311 6.62 -1.35 -10.88
CA THR A 311 7.50 -0.56 -10.02
C THR A 311 6.73 0.03 -8.84
N GLY A 312 7.43 0.46 -7.80
CA GLY A 312 6.82 1.24 -6.72
C GLY A 312 6.48 2.65 -7.18
N MET A 313 5.37 3.23 -6.69
CA MET A 313 4.94 4.60 -7.01
C MET A 313 5.99 5.67 -6.68
N ALA A 314 6.91 5.42 -5.74
CA ALA A 314 8.04 6.30 -5.43
C ALA A 314 9.09 6.37 -6.56
N TYR A 315 9.09 5.38 -7.47
CA TYR A 315 10.09 5.15 -8.51
C TYR A 315 9.56 5.43 -9.92
N VAL A 316 8.33 5.95 -10.05
CA VAL A 316 7.79 6.44 -11.32
C VAL A 316 8.33 7.85 -11.58
N ASP A 317 9.60 7.95 -11.95
CA ASP A 317 10.32 9.22 -12.19
C ASP A 317 10.34 9.64 -13.67
N GLN A 318 9.83 8.78 -14.56
CA GLN A 318 9.73 9.02 -16.00
C GLN A 318 8.30 9.31 -16.47
N ALA A 319 8.19 9.88 -17.68
CA ALA A 319 6.94 10.07 -18.40
C ALA A 319 6.41 8.75 -19.03
N VAL A 320 5.98 7.83 -18.17
CA VAL A 320 5.27 6.57 -18.52
C VAL A 320 3.77 6.70 -18.26
N LYS A 321 2.95 5.81 -18.84
CA LYS A 321 1.54 5.67 -18.45
C LYS A 321 1.44 4.65 -17.32
N ILE A 322 0.68 4.98 -16.28
CA ILE A 322 0.31 4.04 -15.21
C ILE A 322 -1.05 3.45 -15.55
N LEU A 323 -1.20 2.12 -15.45
CA LEU A 323 -2.46 1.43 -15.72
C LEU A 323 -3.36 1.36 -14.48
N SER A 324 -4.67 1.52 -14.70
CA SER A 324 -5.69 1.11 -13.73
C SER A 324 -5.78 -0.41 -13.68
N LEU A 325 -6.04 -0.98 -12.50
CA LEU A 325 -6.05 -2.43 -12.30
C LEU A 325 -7.39 -2.92 -11.79
N SER A 326 -7.86 -4.03 -12.34
CA SER A 326 -9.00 -4.79 -11.82
C SER A 326 -8.56 -6.18 -11.36
N GLU A 327 -9.11 -6.67 -10.25
CA GLU A 327 -8.84 -8.03 -9.78
C GLU A 327 -9.45 -9.11 -10.69
N ARG A 328 -10.42 -8.73 -11.54
CA ARG A 328 -11.12 -9.65 -12.45
C ARG A 328 -11.55 -8.99 -13.77
N THR A 329 -11.65 -9.79 -14.81
CA THR A 329 -12.05 -9.34 -16.15
C THR A 329 -13.48 -8.78 -16.12
N GLY A 330 -13.67 -7.57 -16.66
CA GLY A 330 -14.95 -6.86 -16.61
C GLY A 330 -15.35 -6.29 -15.24
N GLY A 331 -14.47 -6.39 -14.23
CA GLY A 331 -14.64 -5.71 -12.94
C GLY A 331 -14.33 -4.21 -12.99
N PRO A 332 -14.60 -3.47 -11.90
CA PRO A 332 -14.13 -2.10 -11.74
C PRO A 332 -12.60 -2.08 -11.74
N ALA A 333 -12.00 -1.09 -12.41
CA ALA A 333 -10.56 -0.89 -12.44
C ALA A 333 -10.20 0.39 -11.68
N TYR A 334 -9.20 0.30 -10.81
CA TYR A 334 -8.77 1.42 -9.97
C TYR A 334 -7.35 1.83 -10.33
N ALA A 335 -7.11 3.13 -10.44
CA ALA A 335 -5.75 3.68 -10.53
C ALA A 335 -5.10 3.82 -9.15
N PRO A 336 -3.75 3.86 -9.07
CA PRO A 336 -3.01 4.17 -7.86
C PRO A 336 -3.04 5.68 -7.55
N THR A 337 -4.24 6.25 -7.42
CA THR A 337 -4.43 7.56 -6.80
C THR A 337 -4.30 7.45 -5.29
N TYR A 338 -3.99 8.55 -4.62
CA TYR A 338 -3.91 8.57 -3.16
C TYR A 338 -5.21 8.07 -2.52
N GLU A 339 -6.35 8.52 -3.06
CA GLU A 339 -7.70 8.19 -2.63
C GLU A 339 -7.99 6.69 -2.74
N ASN A 340 -7.71 6.06 -3.89
CA ASN A 340 -7.97 4.63 -4.10
C ASN A 340 -7.05 3.75 -3.24
N VAL A 341 -5.80 4.17 -3.00
CA VAL A 341 -4.88 3.47 -2.10
C VAL A 341 -5.33 3.60 -0.64
N ALA A 342 -5.70 4.82 -0.20
CA ALA A 342 -6.17 5.08 1.17
C ALA A 342 -7.56 4.51 1.48
N ALA A 343 -8.40 4.32 0.46
CA ALA A 343 -9.67 3.61 0.55
C ALA A 343 -9.51 2.07 0.46
N ALA A 344 -8.28 1.56 0.25
CA ALA A 344 -7.98 0.16 -0.01
C ALA A 344 -8.71 -0.44 -1.25
N ALA A 345 -9.06 0.41 -2.22
CA ALA A 345 -9.68 0.01 -3.48
C ALA A 345 -8.64 -0.39 -4.54
N TYR A 346 -7.43 0.18 -4.48
CA TYR A 346 -6.36 -0.16 -5.42
C TYR A 346 -5.72 -1.52 -5.08
N PRO A 347 -5.74 -2.53 -5.99
CA PRO A 347 -5.47 -3.91 -5.59
C PRO A 347 -3.98 -4.25 -5.36
N LEU A 348 -3.07 -3.37 -5.80
CA LEU A 348 -1.62 -3.47 -5.52
C LEU A 348 -1.15 -2.49 -4.42
N SER A 349 -2.08 -2.05 -3.56
CA SER A 349 -1.75 -1.46 -2.27
C SER A 349 -1.09 -2.48 -1.35
N ARG A 350 0.05 -2.09 -0.76
CA ARG A 350 0.82 -2.93 0.18
C ARG A 350 0.29 -2.80 1.61
N VAL A 351 0.67 -3.74 2.47
CA VAL A 351 0.32 -3.74 3.90
C VAL A 351 1.54 -4.13 4.75
N THR A 352 1.56 -3.70 6.01
CA THR A 352 2.56 -4.10 7.00
C THR A 352 2.02 -5.24 7.86
N TYR A 353 2.90 -6.05 8.44
CA TYR A 353 2.54 -7.29 9.14
C TYR A 353 3.12 -7.35 10.56
N PHE A 354 2.40 -8.04 11.45
CA PHE A 354 2.86 -8.47 12.77
C PHE A 354 3.04 -9.99 12.74
N ASN A 355 4.24 -10.48 13.05
CA ASN A 355 4.56 -11.91 13.05
C ASN A 355 4.78 -12.40 14.48
N VAL A 356 4.24 -13.57 14.80
CA VAL A 356 4.44 -14.26 16.09
C VAL A 356 4.57 -15.76 15.91
N ASN A 357 5.24 -16.41 16.85
CA ASN A 357 5.22 -17.86 16.98
C ASN A 357 3.90 -18.34 17.62
N LYS A 358 2.88 -18.59 16.79
CA LYS A 358 1.60 -19.19 17.17
C LYS A 358 1.68 -20.70 16.94
N ARG A 359 1.82 -21.48 18.02
CA ARG A 359 1.77 -22.94 17.93
C ARG A 359 0.33 -23.45 17.71
N PRO A 360 0.07 -24.33 16.71
CA PRO A 360 -1.24 -24.93 16.51
C PRO A 360 -1.80 -25.64 17.75
N GLY A 361 -3.09 -25.48 17.99
CA GLY A 361 -3.81 -26.01 19.14
C GLY A 361 -3.42 -25.35 20.47
N LYS A 362 -2.71 -24.21 20.45
CA LYS A 362 -2.37 -23.42 21.65
C LYS A 362 -2.96 -22.02 21.57
N GLN A 363 -3.29 -21.48 22.73
CA GLN A 363 -3.57 -20.05 22.85
C GLN A 363 -2.29 -19.27 22.52
N LEU A 364 -2.45 -18.14 21.85
CA LEU A 364 -1.36 -17.19 21.70
C LEU A 364 -1.02 -16.59 23.07
N ASP A 365 0.18 -16.04 23.23
CA ASP A 365 0.47 -15.20 24.39
C ASP A 365 -0.60 -14.09 24.53
N PRO A 366 -1.24 -13.93 25.72
CA PRO A 366 -2.35 -13.01 25.89
C PRO A 366 -2.00 -11.53 25.67
N VAL A 367 -0.72 -11.14 25.80
CA VAL A 367 -0.25 -9.78 25.53
C VAL A 367 -0.07 -9.58 24.03
N MET A 368 0.50 -10.54 23.32
CA MET A 368 0.65 -10.47 21.86
C MET A 368 -0.70 -10.47 21.13
N GLU A 369 -1.66 -11.28 21.59
CA GLU A 369 -3.03 -11.25 21.07
C GLU A 369 -3.68 -9.88 21.33
N GLU A 370 -3.58 -9.36 22.56
CA GLU A 370 -4.20 -8.10 22.92
C GLU A 370 -3.55 -6.89 22.24
N LEU A 371 -2.23 -6.92 21.99
CA LEU A 371 -1.51 -5.90 21.24
C LEU A 371 -2.00 -5.86 19.78
N MET A 372 -2.15 -7.02 19.13
CA MET A 372 -2.73 -7.07 17.77
C MET A 372 -4.17 -6.54 17.76
N ARG A 373 -5.01 -6.92 18.73
CA ARG A 373 -6.38 -6.39 18.86
C ARG A 373 -6.40 -4.88 19.10
N PHE A 374 -5.43 -4.33 19.85
CA PHE A 374 -5.24 -2.90 19.99
C PHE A 374 -4.83 -2.24 18.67
N ILE A 375 -3.83 -2.76 17.95
CA ILE A 375 -3.35 -2.20 16.69
C ILE A 375 -4.46 -2.19 15.63
N LEU A 376 -5.24 -3.27 15.52
CA LEU A 376 -6.35 -3.41 14.57
C LEU A 376 -7.61 -2.60 14.94
N SER A 377 -7.66 -2.03 16.15
CA SER A 377 -8.78 -1.19 16.59
C SER A 377 -8.75 0.22 15.99
N LYS A 378 -9.85 0.95 16.15
CA LYS A 378 -9.93 2.39 15.87
C LYS A 378 -8.80 3.19 16.53
N GLN A 379 -8.44 2.88 17.78
CA GLN A 379 -7.38 3.56 18.52
C GLN A 379 -5.98 3.21 17.97
N GLY A 380 -5.74 1.97 17.56
CA GLY A 380 -4.49 1.57 16.92
C GLY A 380 -4.32 2.21 15.54
N GLN A 381 -5.38 2.24 14.74
CA GLN A 381 -5.38 2.91 13.43
C GLN A 381 -5.31 4.45 13.54
N GLN A 382 -5.76 5.05 14.66
CA GLN A 382 -5.49 6.47 14.96
C GLN A 382 -4.00 6.76 15.15
N VAL A 383 -3.20 5.80 15.62
CA VAL A 383 -1.74 5.99 15.71
C VAL A 383 -1.12 6.06 14.31
N VAL A 384 -1.59 5.22 13.38
CA VAL A 384 -1.18 5.24 11.97
C VAL A 384 -1.51 6.59 11.33
N GLY A 385 -2.77 7.05 11.44
CA GLY A 385 -3.20 8.34 10.90
C GLY A 385 -2.45 9.55 11.49
N LYS A 386 -1.98 9.47 12.75
CA LYS A 386 -1.13 10.49 13.38
C LYS A 386 0.34 10.42 12.98
N GLN A 387 0.78 9.32 12.39
CA GLN A 387 2.15 9.13 11.89
C GLN A 387 2.31 9.62 10.45
N GLN A 388 1.20 9.70 9.69
CA GLN A 388 1.05 10.40 8.40
C GLN A 388 1.88 9.90 7.22
N VAL A 389 2.62 8.79 7.37
CA VAL A 389 3.44 8.16 6.31
C VAL A 389 2.82 6.85 5.83
N PHE A 390 2.34 6.03 6.76
CA PHE A 390 1.53 4.83 6.48
C PHE A 390 0.04 5.15 6.51
N LEU A 391 -0.76 4.33 5.82
CA LEU A 391 -2.19 4.50 5.69
C LEU A 391 -2.95 3.61 6.70
N PRO A 392 -3.92 4.15 7.45
CA PRO A 392 -4.76 3.36 8.35
C PRO A 392 -5.64 2.41 7.55
N PHE A 393 -5.86 1.21 8.09
CA PHE A 393 -6.81 0.25 7.53
C PHE A 393 -8.24 0.79 7.54
N ARG A 394 -9.00 0.39 6.52
CA ARG A 394 -10.46 0.45 6.53
C ARG A 394 -11.04 -0.64 7.43
N SER A 395 -12.28 -0.45 7.85
CA SER A 395 -13.02 -1.38 8.72
C SER A 395 -13.01 -2.83 8.22
N GLY A 396 -13.12 -3.05 6.90
CA GLY A 396 -13.01 -4.38 6.27
C GLY A 396 -11.65 -5.05 6.51
N GLN A 397 -10.54 -4.39 6.13
CA GLN A 397 -9.17 -4.92 6.32
C GLN A 397 -8.86 -5.26 7.78
N ALA A 398 -9.31 -4.41 8.70
CA ALA A 398 -9.17 -4.66 10.14
C ALA A 398 -10.01 -5.86 10.60
N ALA A 399 -11.22 -6.03 10.07
CA ALA A 399 -12.08 -7.18 10.37
C ALA A 399 -11.50 -8.50 9.82
N ASP A 400 -10.92 -8.49 8.61
CA ASP A 400 -10.27 -9.68 8.03
C ASP A 400 -9.01 -10.08 8.82
N SER A 401 -8.22 -9.10 9.25
CA SER A 401 -7.04 -9.34 10.10
C SER A 401 -7.42 -9.84 11.50
N LEU A 402 -8.51 -9.33 12.09
CA LEU A 402 -9.07 -9.86 13.34
C LEU A 402 -9.59 -11.29 13.16
N LYS A 403 -10.28 -11.58 12.05
CA LYS A 403 -10.75 -12.92 11.72
C LYS A 403 -9.58 -13.89 11.57
N LEU A 404 -8.51 -13.52 10.88
CA LEU A 404 -7.29 -14.31 10.75
C LEU A 404 -6.67 -14.63 12.12
N LEU A 405 -6.61 -13.66 13.02
CA LEU A 405 -6.15 -13.86 14.40
C LEU A 405 -7.06 -14.81 15.20
N ASP A 406 -8.38 -14.65 15.08
CA ASP A 406 -9.39 -15.45 15.77
C ASP A 406 -9.46 -16.90 15.25
N THR A 407 -9.17 -17.14 13.97
CA THR A 407 -9.17 -18.46 13.33
C THR A 407 -7.78 -19.08 13.17
N ALA A 408 -6.73 -18.44 13.69
CA ALA A 408 -5.36 -18.99 13.65
C ALA A 408 -5.32 -20.33 14.41
N PRO A 409 -4.83 -21.42 13.78
CA PRO A 409 -5.00 -22.80 14.26
C PRO A 409 -4.31 -23.10 15.59
#